data_AF-A0AAN8IHI3-F1
#
_entry.id   AF-A0AAN8IHI3-F1
#
_cell.length_a   1.000
_cell.length_b   1.000
_cell.length_c   1.000
_cell.angle_alpha   90.00
_cell.angle_beta   90.00
_cell.angle_gamma   90.00
#
_symmetry.space_group_name_H-M   'P 1'
#
loop_
_entity.id
_entity.type
_entity.pdbx_description
1 polymer ?
#
loop_
_entity_poly.entity_id
_entity_poly.type
_entity_poly.pdbx_seq_one_letter_code
_entity_poly.pdbx_strand_id
1 'polypeptide(L)'
;MEFVSEANWRAMMSQPQYDEEDHPILMDQSTIKDNDYRETLQREEHAEKEQFQSKVISLFDQVQGTLEKGLEEATKITHDIVRNALKEMTKATTTLIHETTQTDSVASIESDAGRRKRHLTENGEKDDDEAEKIKENAEYMEEIEEMETGDEWHLPSHNNEENAKREEAIYDICEEIEHVEREIDDCEATINELDVLTICRSRDFQKAVIRNELESGMHCAFCNKIGDHYSDSCATHPSVKDRPYIVRQESRCHMCL
;
A
#
# COMPACT_ATOMS: atom_id res chain seq x y z
N MET A 1 -42.57 -43.13 -40.21
CA MET A 1 -41.52 -42.10 -40.09
C MET A 1 -40.55 -42.34 -41.21
N GLU A 2 -40.59 -41.52 -42.25
CA GLU A 2 -39.58 -41.56 -43.30
C GLU A 2 -38.33 -40.84 -42.78
N PHE A 3 -37.20 -41.54 -42.76
CA PHE A 3 -35.93 -40.95 -42.40
C PHE A 3 -35.47 -40.04 -43.54
N VAL A 4 -35.24 -38.77 -43.24
CA VAL A 4 -34.62 -37.82 -44.18
C VAL A 4 -33.22 -38.33 -44.49
N SER A 5 -32.91 -38.51 -45.78
CA SER A 5 -31.57 -38.94 -46.19
C SER A 5 -30.53 -37.88 -45.85
N GLU A 6 -29.30 -38.29 -45.55
CA GLU A 6 -28.22 -37.38 -45.20
C GLU A 6 -27.96 -36.33 -46.28
N ALA A 7 -28.14 -36.69 -47.55
CA ALA A 7 -28.06 -35.77 -48.67
C ALA A 7 -29.16 -34.68 -48.63
N ASN A 8 -30.40 -35.06 -48.31
CA ASN A 8 -31.49 -34.10 -48.15
C ASN A 8 -31.31 -33.22 -46.92
N TRP A 9 -30.79 -33.78 -45.82
CA TRP A 9 -30.46 -32.98 -44.64
C TRP A 9 -29.42 -31.93 -44.99
N ARG A 10 -28.32 -32.32 -45.67
CA ARG A 10 -27.26 -31.37 -46.06
C ARG A 10 -27.78 -30.30 -47.02
N ALA A 11 -28.63 -30.67 -47.96
CA ALA A 11 -29.25 -29.70 -48.86
C ALA A 11 -30.14 -28.71 -48.08
N MET A 12 -30.96 -29.20 -47.14
CA MET A 12 -31.85 -28.38 -46.31
C MET A 12 -31.10 -27.42 -45.38
N MET A 13 -29.89 -27.77 -44.95
CA MET A 13 -29.08 -26.95 -44.06
C MET A 13 -28.06 -26.09 -44.81
N SER A 14 -27.90 -26.30 -46.12
CA SER A 14 -27.09 -25.46 -47.01
C SER A 14 -27.85 -24.27 -47.60
N GLN A 15 -29.18 -24.26 -47.48
CA GLN A 15 -30.01 -23.13 -47.90
C GLN A 15 -30.33 -22.26 -46.68
N PRO A 16 -30.26 -20.91 -46.81
CA PRO A 16 -30.67 -20.02 -45.75
C PRO A 16 -32.13 -20.30 -45.39
N GLN A 17 -32.41 -20.49 -44.11
CA GLN A 17 -33.78 -20.70 -43.65
C GLN A 17 -34.42 -19.33 -43.40
N TYR A 18 -35.61 -19.13 -43.95
CA TYR A 18 -36.39 -17.90 -43.79
C TYR A 18 -37.65 -18.19 -42.97
N ASP A 19 -38.10 -17.21 -42.20
CA ASP A 19 -39.38 -17.27 -41.50
C ASP A 19 -40.56 -17.04 -42.45
N GLU A 20 -41.79 -17.05 -41.92
CA GLU A 20 -43.01 -16.82 -42.72
C GLU A 20 -43.09 -15.40 -43.31
N GLU A 21 -42.23 -14.49 -42.86
CA GLU A 21 -42.12 -13.10 -43.31
C GLU A 21 -40.90 -12.86 -44.22
N ASP A 22 -40.24 -13.93 -44.67
CA ASP A 22 -39.06 -13.92 -45.54
C ASP A 22 -37.81 -13.29 -44.89
N HIS A 23 -37.73 -13.28 -43.55
CA HIS A 23 -36.52 -12.91 -42.82
C HIS A 23 -35.64 -14.14 -42.56
N PRO A 24 -34.32 -14.06 -42.80
CA PRO A 24 -33.43 -15.18 -42.53
C PRO A 24 -33.39 -15.49 -41.02
N ILE A 25 -33.82 -16.70 -40.64
CA ILE A 25 -33.88 -17.20 -39.25
C ILE A 25 -32.47 -17.34 -38.67
N LEU A 26 -31.50 -17.66 -39.51
CA LEU A 26 -30.09 -17.72 -39.16
C LEU A 26 -29.37 -16.56 -39.85
N MET A 27 -28.76 -15.68 -39.04
CA MET A 27 -27.85 -14.65 -39.58
C MET A 27 -26.79 -15.33 -40.44
N ASP A 28 -26.61 -14.84 -41.67
CA ASP A 28 -25.57 -15.30 -42.56
C ASP A 28 -24.21 -15.08 -41.87
N GLN A 29 -23.50 -16.16 -41.55
CA GLN A 29 -22.18 -16.10 -40.91
C GLN A 29 -21.17 -15.25 -41.69
N SER A 30 -21.37 -15.06 -43.00
CA SER A 30 -20.54 -14.17 -43.81
C SER A 30 -20.88 -12.67 -43.65
N THR A 31 -22.06 -12.35 -43.11
CA THR A 31 -22.47 -10.99 -42.73
C THR A 31 -22.09 -10.63 -41.29
N ILE A 32 -21.80 -11.61 -40.43
CA ILE A 32 -21.06 -11.40 -39.19
C ILE A 32 -19.63 -11.06 -39.61
N LYS A 33 -19.38 -9.79 -39.95
CA LYS A 33 -18.04 -9.28 -40.14
C LYS A 33 -17.37 -9.36 -38.76
N ASP A 34 -16.64 -10.45 -38.51
CA ASP A 34 -15.81 -10.68 -37.31
C ASP A 34 -14.95 -9.46 -36.94
N ASN A 35 -14.69 -8.56 -37.89
CA ASN A 35 -13.97 -7.32 -37.67
C ASN A 35 -14.71 -6.32 -36.77
N ASP A 36 -16.03 -6.18 -36.90
CA ASP A 36 -16.76 -5.10 -36.20
C ASP A 36 -16.89 -5.40 -34.70
N TYR A 37 -17.16 -6.67 -34.36
CA TYR A 37 -17.23 -7.12 -32.97
C TYR A 37 -15.86 -7.14 -32.27
N ARG A 38 -14.80 -7.47 -33.02
CA ARG A 38 -13.44 -7.45 -32.49
C ARG A 38 -12.95 -6.03 -32.24
N GLU A 39 -13.29 -5.08 -33.11
CA GLU A 39 -12.97 -3.67 -32.90
C GLU A 39 -13.74 -3.08 -31.71
N THR A 40 -15.00 -3.45 -31.51
CA THR A 40 -15.75 -3.01 -30.32
C THR A 40 -15.15 -3.56 -29.03
N LEU A 41 -14.80 -4.85 -29.00
CA LEU A 41 -14.12 -5.45 -27.85
C LEU A 41 -12.78 -4.77 -27.54
N GLN A 42 -11.98 -4.47 -28.57
CA GLN A 42 -10.71 -3.75 -28.39
C GLN A 42 -10.91 -2.32 -27.89
N ARG A 43 -11.98 -1.64 -28.31
CA ARG A 43 -12.31 -0.31 -27.82
C ARG A 43 -12.75 -0.35 -26.35
N GLU A 44 -13.55 -1.34 -25.97
CA GLU A 44 -13.97 -1.54 -24.58
C GLU A 44 -12.77 -1.86 -23.68
N GLU A 45 -11.91 -2.80 -24.08
CA GLU A 45 -10.68 -3.12 -23.34
C GLU A 45 -9.76 -1.90 -23.19
N HIS A 46 -9.63 -1.09 -24.23
CA HIS A 46 -8.84 0.15 -24.17
C HIS A 46 -9.46 1.17 -23.23
N ALA A 47 -10.78 1.36 -23.29
CA ALA A 47 -11.50 2.29 -22.42
C ALA A 47 -11.41 1.89 -20.94
N GLU A 48 -11.56 0.59 -20.63
CA GLU A 48 -11.39 0.07 -19.27
C GLU A 48 -9.97 0.28 -18.77
N LYS A 49 -8.96 0.05 -19.61
CA LYS A 49 -7.56 0.28 -19.27
C LYS A 49 -7.26 1.74 -19.00
N GLU A 50 -7.79 2.65 -19.83
CA GLU A 50 -7.65 4.11 -19.60
C GLU A 50 -8.34 4.55 -18.32
N GLN A 51 -9.53 4.02 -18.03
CA GLN A 51 -10.24 4.30 -16.79
C GLN A 51 -9.46 3.82 -15.56
N PHE A 52 -8.90 2.61 -15.62
CA PHE A 52 -8.06 2.07 -14.56
C PHE A 52 -6.79 2.93 -14.36
N GLN A 53 -6.08 3.27 -15.44
CA GLN A 53 -4.90 4.12 -15.38
C GLN A 53 -5.20 5.50 -14.79
N SER A 54 -6.31 6.12 -15.20
CA SER A 54 -6.77 7.39 -14.64
C SER A 54 -7.04 7.29 -13.14
N LYS A 55 -7.69 6.21 -12.68
CA LYS A 55 -7.95 5.97 -11.26
C LYS A 55 -6.67 5.77 -10.46
N VAL A 56 -5.70 5.01 -10.98
CA VAL A 56 -4.40 4.81 -10.34
C VAL A 56 -3.63 6.13 -10.19
N ILE A 57 -3.60 6.96 -11.24
CA ILE A 57 -2.95 8.27 -11.20
C ILE A 57 -3.62 9.17 -10.16
N SER A 58 -4.96 9.22 -10.14
CA SER A 58 -5.70 10.02 -9.16
C SER A 58 -5.45 9.58 -7.72
N LEU A 59 -5.35 8.27 -7.46
CA LEU A 59 -5.02 7.76 -6.12
C LEU A 59 -3.59 8.12 -5.73
N PHE A 60 -2.65 8.03 -6.67
CA PHE A 60 -1.27 8.42 -6.43
C PHE A 60 -1.14 9.90 -6.09
N ASP A 61 -1.84 10.77 -6.81
CA ASP A 61 -1.88 12.21 -6.54
C ASP A 61 -2.47 12.51 -5.14
N GLN A 62 -3.49 11.75 -4.73
CA GLN A 62 -4.08 11.87 -3.39
C GLN A 62 -3.11 11.44 -2.28
N VAL A 63 -2.42 10.31 -2.46
CA VAL A 63 -1.40 9.83 -1.51
C VAL A 63 -0.22 10.81 -1.44
N GLN A 64 0.23 11.32 -2.59
CA GLN A 64 1.29 12.31 -2.61
C GLN A 64 0.87 13.60 -1.89
N GLY A 65 -0.33 14.11 -2.15
CA GLY A 65 -0.83 15.33 -1.51
C GLY A 65 -1.06 15.18 -0.01
N THR A 66 -1.45 14.00 0.48
CA THR A 66 -1.57 13.72 1.91
C THR A 66 -0.20 13.63 2.58
N LEU A 67 0.78 13.00 1.93
CA LEU A 67 2.15 12.91 2.42
C LEU A 67 2.82 14.30 2.50
N GLU A 68 2.65 15.15 1.48
CA GLU A 68 3.18 16.52 1.48
C GLU A 68 2.62 17.36 2.63
N LYS A 69 1.30 17.27 2.87
CA LYS A 69 0.64 17.95 4.00
C LYS A 69 1.14 17.43 5.35
N GLY A 70 1.26 16.11 5.49
CA GLY A 70 1.77 15.50 6.73
C GLY A 70 3.22 15.91 7.02
N LEU A 71 4.06 16.01 5.98
CA LEU A 71 5.43 16.48 6.13
C LEU A 71 5.48 17.96 6.52
N GLU A 72 4.66 18.82 5.89
CA GLU A 72 4.57 20.24 6.25
C GLU A 72 4.14 20.42 7.71
N GLU A 73 3.13 19.68 8.17
CA GLU A 73 2.66 19.73 9.55
C GLU A 73 3.73 19.23 10.54
N ALA A 74 4.42 18.13 10.23
CA ALA A 74 5.53 17.64 11.05
C ALA A 74 6.69 18.65 11.15
N THR A 75 7.03 19.33 10.05
CA THR A 75 8.05 20.39 10.08
C THR A 75 7.62 21.59 10.92
N LYS A 76 6.33 21.94 10.91
CA LYS A 76 5.78 23.00 11.73
C LYS A 76 5.83 22.64 13.22
N ILE A 77 5.42 21.43 13.59
CA ILE A 77 5.47 20.94 14.98
C ILE A 77 6.90 20.93 15.49
N THR A 78 7.84 20.38 14.72
CA THR A 78 9.26 20.34 15.11
C THR A 78 9.84 21.75 15.24
N HIS A 79 9.51 22.67 14.33
CA HIS A 79 9.92 24.07 14.44
C HIS A 79 9.34 24.73 15.71
N ASP A 80 8.09 24.47 16.07
CA ASP A 80 7.45 25.03 17.27
C ASP A 80 8.11 24.50 18.56
N ILE A 81 8.42 23.20 18.62
CA ILE A 81 9.16 22.57 19.73
C ILE A 81 10.53 23.22 19.89
N VAL A 82 11.31 23.33 18.81
CA VAL A 82 12.64 23.96 18.84
C VAL A 82 12.55 25.42 19.26
N ARG A 83 11.59 26.17 18.71
CA ARG A 83 11.37 27.58 19.06
C ARG A 83 11.05 27.75 20.55
N ASN A 84 10.22 26.87 21.12
CA ASN A 84 9.86 26.93 22.53
C ASN A 84 11.04 26.56 23.42
N ALA A 85 11.79 25.50 23.09
CA ALA A 85 13.01 25.14 23.82
C ALA A 85 14.03 26.28 23.85
N LEU A 86 14.24 26.97 22.72
CA LEU A 86 15.13 28.13 22.64
C LEU A 86 14.65 29.30 23.51
N LYS A 87 13.33 29.54 23.58
CA LYS A 87 12.77 30.56 24.47
C LYS A 87 13.05 30.25 25.94
N GLU A 88 12.85 29.00 26.36
CA GLU A 88 13.12 28.59 27.75
C GLU A 88 14.61 28.66 28.08
N MET A 89 15.49 28.22 27.18
CA MET A 89 16.94 28.40 27.33
C MET A 89 17.35 29.87 27.46
N THR A 90 16.73 30.75 26.66
CA THR A 90 17.01 32.20 26.70
C THR A 90 16.57 32.81 28.04
N LYS A 91 15.39 32.42 28.55
CA LYS A 91 14.92 32.83 29.87
C LYS A 91 15.89 32.39 30.96
N ALA A 92 16.25 31.10 31.00
CA ALA A 92 17.19 30.56 31.97
C ALA A 92 18.56 31.28 31.93
N THR A 93 19.08 31.53 30.73
CA THR A 93 20.34 32.27 30.55
C THR A 93 20.23 33.72 31.07
N THR A 94 19.09 34.38 30.83
CA THR A 94 18.86 35.76 31.28
C THR A 94 18.80 35.83 32.81
N THR A 95 18.14 34.86 33.46
CA THR A 95 18.10 34.75 34.92
C THR A 95 19.51 34.58 35.50
N LEU A 96 20.33 33.68 34.95
CA LEU A 96 21.71 33.48 35.38
C LEU A 96 22.59 34.74 35.22
N ILE A 97 22.41 35.50 34.13
CA ILE A 97 23.10 36.78 33.94
C ILE A 97 22.67 37.80 35.00
N HIS A 98 21.39 37.83 35.35
CA HIS A 98 20.89 38.77 36.36
C HIS A 98 21.44 38.44 37.77
N GLU A 99 21.44 37.16 38.15
CA GLU A 99 22.01 36.69 39.42
C GLU A 99 23.51 37.02 39.54
N THR A 100 24.28 36.77 38.47
CA THR A 100 25.73 37.05 38.47
C THR A 100 26.05 38.55 38.54
N THR A 101 25.30 39.40 37.82
CA THR A 101 25.50 40.86 37.85
C THR A 101 25.09 41.50 39.19
N GLN A 102 24.13 40.90 39.90
CA GLN A 102 23.76 41.35 41.24
C GLN A 102 24.84 41.02 42.29
N THR A 103 25.57 39.91 42.14
CA THR A 103 26.67 39.54 43.06
C THR A 103 27.93 40.39 42.92
N ASP A 104 28.22 40.94 41.74
CA ASP A 104 29.37 41.82 41.52
C ASP A 104 29.14 43.27 42.01
N SER A 105 27.89 43.63 42.35
CA SER A 105 27.52 44.95 42.87
C SER A 105 27.87 45.18 44.34
N VAL A 106 28.34 44.15 45.05
CA VAL A 106 28.69 44.20 46.49
C VAL A 106 30.20 44.37 46.73
N ALA A 107 31.02 44.39 45.67
CA ALA A 107 32.45 44.68 45.77
C ALA A 107 32.74 46.18 45.59
N SER A 108 32.24 47.00 46.52
CA SER A 108 32.71 48.38 46.71
C SER A 108 32.79 48.71 48.20
N ILE A 109 33.68 48.02 48.90
CA ILE A 109 34.19 48.46 50.21
C ILE A 109 35.70 48.26 50.22
N GLU A 110 36.38 49.39 50.02
CA GLU A 110 37.57 49.87 50.70
C GLU A 110 38.83 48.99 50.77
N SER A 111 39.82 49.50 50.05
CA SER A 111 41.23 49.44 50.42
C SER A 111 41.45 49.94 51.86
N ASP A 112 41.79 49.06 52.79
CA ASP A 112 42.73 49.44 53.85
C ASP A 112 43.57 48.26 54.34
N ALA A 113 44.85 48.56 54.55
CA ALA A 113 45.93 47.65 54.82
C ALA A 113 45.95 47.23 56.30
N GLY A 114 45.97 45.93 56.61
CA GLY A 114 46.01 45.56 58.03
C GLY A 114 46.03 44.08 58.41
N ARG A 115 47.13 43.39 58.13
CA ARG A 115 47.85 42.52 59.10
C ARG A 115 47.03 41.94 60.30
N ARG A 116 46.65 40.64 60.28
CA ARG A 116 46.94 39.61 61.33
C ARG A 116 46.02 38.37 61.31
N LYS A 117 46.68 37.21 61.42
CA LYS A 117 46.37 35.98 62.20
C LYS A 117 45.07 35.18 61.94
N ARG A 118 45.30 33.95 61.44
CA ARG A 118 44.72 32.64 61.86
C ARG A 118 43.55 32.69 62.87
N HIS A 119 42.42 32.10 62.47
CA HIS A 119 41.69 31.15 63.32
C HIS A 119 40.76 30.24 62.49
N LEU A 120 40.88 28.93 62.72
CA LEU A 120 39.86 27.92 62.41
C LEU A 120 38.80 27.98 63.53
N THR A 121 37.52 28.05 63.16
CA THR A 121 36.29 27.68 63.89
C THR A 121 35.16 27.81 62.85
N GLU A 122 34.61 26.72 62.30
CA GLU A 122 33.52 25.89 62.85
C GLU A 122 32.17 26.67 62.95
N ASN A 123 31.24 26.23 62.08
CA ASN A 123 29.78 26.28 62.09
C ASN A 123 29.00 27.34 62.87
N GLY A 124 27.97 27.86 62.18
CA GLY A 124 26.68 28.20 62.79
C GLY A 124 26.18 29.57 62.37
N GLU A 125 25.47 29.65 61.22
CA GLU A 125 24.55 30.76 60.85
C GLU A 125 24.01 30.56 59.40
N LYS A 126 23.55 29.35 59.05
CA LYS A 126 22.87 29.08 57.77
C LYS A 126 21.63 28.17 57.88
N ASP A 127 21.15 27.90 59.11
CA ASP A 127 20.02 26.99 59.31
C ASP A 127 18.66 27.69 59.17
N ASP A 128 18.58 29.02 59.33
CA ASP A 128 17.29 29.74 59.28
C ASP A 128 16.76 29.89 57.84
N ASP A 129 17.64 30.14 56.85
CA ASP A 129 17.26 30.26 55.44
C ASP A 129 16.89 28.91 54.80
N GLU A 130 17.48 27.81 55.27
CA GLU A 130 17.18 26.47 54.76
C GLU A 130 15.85 25.96 55.33
N ALA A 131 15.56 26.28 56.59
CA ALA A 131 14.28 25.98 57.21
C ALA A 131 13.11 26.73 56.56
N GLU A 132 13.27 28.00 56.19
CA GLU A 132 12.25 28.74 55.43
C GLU A 132 12.00 28.14 54.04
N LYS A 133 13.06 27.75 53.31
CA LYS A 133 12.92 27.13 51.97
C LYS A 133 12.27 25.75 52.01
N ILE A 134 12.51 24.98 53.08
CA ILE A 134 11.84 23.69 53.28
C ILE A 134 10.36 23.91 53.61
N LYS A 135 10.03 24.95 54.39
CA LYS A 135 8.64 25.30 54.72
C LYS A 135 7.86 25.80 53.51
N GLU A 136 8.47 26.63 52.67
CA GLU A 136 7.84 27.15 51.43
C GLU A 136 7.56 26.02 50.42
N ASN A 137 8.50 25.06 50.26
CA ASN A 137 8.27 23.88 49.41
C ASN A 137 7.19 22.95 49.96
N ALA A 138 7.07 22.82 51.29
CA ALA A 138 6.03 22.01 51.91
C ALA A 138 4.64 22.63 51.72
N GLU A 139 4.51 23.96 51.90
CA GLU A 139 3.25 24.69 51.67
C GLU A 139 2.83 24.62 50.19
N TYR A 140 3.78 24.71 49.25
CA TYR A 140 3.48 24.58 47.81
C TYR A 140 2.96 23.18 47.42
N MET A 141 3.48 22.12 48.03
CA MET A 141 3.01 20.75 47.78
C MET A 141 1.64 20.49 48.42
N GLU A 142 1.36 21.05 49.60
CA GLU A 142 0.00 21.00 50.19
C GLU A 142 -1.03 21.76 49.34
N GLU A 143 -0.67 22.91 48.75
CA GLU A 143 -1.57 23.68 47.87
C GLU A 143 -1.87 22.95 46.54
N ILE A 144 -0.92 22.16 46.01
CA ILE A 144 -1.18 21.29 44.84
C ILE A 144 -2.10 20.12 45.20
N GLU A 145 -1.93 19.50 46.36
CA GLU A 145 -2.78 18.39 46.81
C GLU A 145 -4.22 18.83 47.12
N GLU A 146 -4.42 20.06 47.64
CA GLU A 146 -5.76 20.63 47.84
C GLU A 146 -6.45 21.05 46.51
N MET A 147 -5.68 21.38 45.45
CA MET A 147 -6.23 21.58 44.10
C MET A 147 -6.58 20.27 43.38
N GLU A 148 -5.99 19.13 43.78
CA GLU A 148 -6.22 17.83 43.16
C GLU A 148 -7.48 17.11 43.67
N THR A 149 -8.12 17.62 44.73
CA THR A 149 -9.35 17.05 45.31
C THR A 149 -10.61 17.92 45.13
N GLY A 150 -10.49 19.08 44.46
CA GLY A 150 -11.53 20.10 44.45
C GLY A 150 -12.31 20.31 43.15
N ASP A 151 -11.80 19.91 42.00
CA ASP A 151 -12.48 20.12 40.72
C ASP A 151 -12.29 18.91 39.79
N GLU A 152 -13.31 18.05 39.78
CA GLU A 152 -13.63 17.19 38.65
C GLU A 152 -13.53 18.03 37.38
N TRP A 153 -12.43 17.88 36.63
CA TRP A 153 -12.20 18.53 35.34
C TRP A 153 -13.38 18.21 34.42
N HIS A 154 -14.44 19.01 34.50
CA HIS A 154 -15.49 19.09 33.50
C HIS A 154 -14.83 19.69 32.27
N LEU A 155 -14.15 18.82 31.52
CA LEU A 155 -13.85 19.07 30.12
C LEU A 155 -15.15 19.59 29.49
N PRO A 156 -15.13 20.77 28.86
CA PRO A 156 -16.32 21.30 28.23
C PRO A 156 -16.86 20.24 27.28
N SER A 157 -18.07 19.74 27.56
CA SER A 157 -18.86 18.84 26.72
C SER A 157 -19.29 19.57 25.45
N HIS A 158 -18.33 20.06 24.67
CA HIS A 158 -18.53 20.58 23.34
C HIS A 158 -18.14 19.47 22.35
N ASN A 159 -19.20 18.94 21.72
CA ASN A 159 -19.23 18.00 20.59
C ASN A 159 -19.20 16.49 20.91
N ASN A 160 -20.18 16.04 21.70
CA ASN A 160 -20.53 14.61 21.81
C ASN A 160 -20.80 13.96 20.43
N GLU A 161 -21.32 14.74 19.46
CA GLU A 161 -21.57 14.25 18.09
C GLU A 161 -20.29 14.13 17.24
N GLU A 162 -19.31 15.04 17.38
CA GLU A 162 -18.05 14.91 16.64
C GLU A 162 -17.16 13.80 17.22
N ASN A 163 -17.18 13.60 18.54
CA ASN A 163 -16.50 12.48 19.17
C ASN A 163 -17.10 11.15 18.73
N ALA A 164 -18.44 11.03 18.66
CA ALA A 164 -19.09 9.83 18.16
C ALA A 164 -18.72 9.54 16.68
N LYS A 165 -18.70 10.57 15.82
CA LYS A 165 -18.25 10.41 14.42
C LYS A 165 -16.79 10.02 14.30
N ARG A 166 -15.95 10.52 15.20
CA ARG A 166 -14.53 10.17 15.25
C ARG A 166 -14.34 8.73 15.69
N GLU A 167 -15.09 8.28 16.70
CA GLU A 167 -15.06 6.89 17.17
C GLU A 167 -15.54 5.92 16.08
N GLU A 168 -16.61 6.25 15.36
CA GLU A 168 -17.11 5.48 14.20
C GLU A 168 -16.03 5.40 13.10
N ALA A 169 -15.41 6.53 12.74
CA ALA A 169 -14.33 6.53 11.74
C ALA A 169 -13.10 5.71 12.18
N ILE A 170 -12.76 5.72 13.47
CA ILE A 170 -11.67 4.89 14.01
C ILE A 170 -12.05 3.41 13.90
N TYR A 171 -13.29 3.05 14.23
CA TYR A 171 -13.78 1.69 14.13
C TYR A 171 -13.71 1.16 12.69
N ASP A 172 -14.17 1.95 11.71
CA ASP A 172 -14.13 1.58 10.29
C ASP A 172 -12.70 1.34 9.80
N ILE A 173 -11.75 2.22 10.19
CA ILE A 173 -10.34 2.07 9.84
C ILE A 173 -9.75 0.80 10.49
N CYS A 174 -10.10 0.50 11.74
CA CYS A 174 -9.66 -0.71 12.41
C CYS A 174 -10.17 -1.96 11.71
N GLU A 175 -11.45 -1.99 11.28
CA GLU A 175 -12.02 -3.10 10.53
C GLU A 175 -11.32 -3.29 9.17
N GLU A 176 -11.00 -2.21 8.47
CA GLU A 176 -10.27 -2.25 7.20
C GLU A 176 -8.85 -2.80 7.39
N ILE A 177 -8.14 -2.39 8.45
CA ILE A 177 -6.81 -2.93 8.79
C ILE A 177 -6.90 -4.44 9.06
N GLU A 178 -7.82 -4.88 9.91
CA GLU A 178 -8.01 -6.31 10.21
C GLU A 178 -8.39 -7.13 8.98
N HIS A 179 -9.09 -6.53 8.01
CA HIS A 179 -9.39 -7.18 6.74
C HIS A 179 -8.13 -7.36 5.88
N VAL A 180 -7.34 -6.30 5.72
CA VAL A 180 -6.11 -6.32 4.91
C VAL A 180 -5.06 -7.26 5.54
N GLU A 181 -4.93 -7.27 6.87
CA GLU A 181 -4.04 -8.20 7.58
C GLU A 181 -4.40 -9.67 7.28
N ARG A 182 -5.70 -10.00 7.29
CA ARG A 182 -6.16 -11.35 6.89
C ARG A 182 -5.84 -11.69 5.44
N GLU A 183 -5.99 -10.74 4.51
CA GLU A 183 -5.65 -10.97 3.10
C GLU A 183 -4.14 -11.21 2.90
N ILE A 184 -3.30 -10.51 3.67
CA ILE A 184 -1.85 -10.73 3.68
C ILE A 184 -1.54 -12.14 4.18
N ASP A 185 -2.11 -12.54 5.31
CA ASP A 185 -1.92 -13.89 5.88
C ASP A 185 -2.34 -15.00 4.89
N ASP A 186 -3.48 -14.83 4.21
CA ASP A 186 -3.97 -15.77 3.19
C ASP A 186 -3.02 -15.85 1.98
N CYS A 187 -2.48 -14.70 1.54
CA CYS A 187 -1.50 -14.64 0.46
C CYS A 187 -0.18 -15.32 0.87
N GLU A 188 0.31 -15.06 2.08
CA GLU A 188 1.53 -15.69 2.60
C GLU A 188 1.35 -17.21 2.76
N ALA A 189 0.20 -17.66 3.23
CA ALA A 189 -0.13 -19.08 3.30
C ALA A 189 -0.09 -19.73 1.91
N THR A 190 -0.65 -19.05 0.90
CA THR A 190 -0.64 -19.51 -0.50
C THR A 190 0.79 -19.57 -1.06
N ILE A 191 1.62 -18.55 -0.81
CA ILE A 191 3.03 -18.54 -1.24
C ILE A 191 3.78 -19.70 -0.60
N ASN A 192 3.62 -19.90 0.70
CA ASN A 192 4.25 -21.00 1.42
C ASN A 192 3.82 -22.38 0.87
N GLU A 193 2.54 -22.54 0.52
CA GLU A 193 2.06 -23.76 -0.14
C GLU A 193 2.75 -23.96 -1.50
N LEU A 194 2.82 -22.91 -2.32
CA LEU A 194 3.47 -22.94 -3.63
C LEU A 194 4.99 -23.22 -3.54
N ASP A 195 5.68 -22.72 -2.52
CA ASP A 195 7.10 -22.96 -2.29
C ASP A 195 7.40 -24.40 -1.85
N VAL A 196 6.48 -25.03 -1.12
CA VAL A 196 6.57 -26.45 -0.75
C VAL A 196 6.32 -27.36 -1.95
N LEU A 197 5.50 -26.92 -2.92
CA LEU A 197 5.34 -27.65 -4.16
C LEU A 197 6.66 -27.67 -4.92
N THR A 198 7.17 -28.87 -5.21
CA THR A 198 8.39 -29.02 -5.99
C THR A 198 8.24 -28.25 -7.29
N ILE A 199 9.14 -27.28 -7.52
CA ILE A 199 9.24 -26.53 -8.77
C ILE A 199 9.15 -27.55 -9.91
N CYS A 200 8.03 -27.50 -10.66
CA CYS A 200 7.84 -28.39 -11.78
C CYS A 200 9.01 -28.14 -12.72
N ARG A 201 9.85 -29.16 -12.94
CA ARG A 201 11.04 -29.01 -13.78
C ARG A 201 10.58 -28.44 -15.11
N SER A 202 11.26 -27.38 -15.56
CA SER A 202 10.99 -26.81 -16.87
C SER A 202 10.90 -27.94 -17.89
N ARG A 203 9.81 -27.94 -18.67
CA ARG A 203 9.51 -29.00 -19.62
C ARG A 203 10.73 -29.21 -20.52
N ASP A 204 11.31 -30.40 -20.50
CA ASP A 204 12.48 -30.72 -21.31
C ASP A 204 12.03 -30.94 -22.76
N PHE A 205 12.05 -29.88 -23.55
CA PHE A 205 11.70 -29.90 -24.97
C PHE A 205 12.62 -30.82 -25.80
N GLN A 206 13.81 -31.17 -25.29
CA GLN A 206 14.72 -32.09 -25.99
C GLN A 206 14.32 -33.56 -25.82
N LYS A 207 13.49 -33.88 -24.81
CA LYS A 207 13.05 -35.24 -24.50
C LYS A 207 11.58 -35.52 -24.77
N ALA A 208 10.90 -34.64 -25.51
CA ALA A 208 9.48 -34.79 -25.84
C ALA A 208 9.23 -35.85 -26.92
N VAL A 209 9.84 -37.04 -26.79
CA VAL A 209 9.66 -38.16 -27.72
C VAL A 209 8.24 -38.70 -27.57
N ILE A 210 7.53 -38.82 -28.69
CA ILE A 210 6.21 -39.45 -28.75
C ILE A 210 6.38 -40.92 -28.35
N ARG A 211 5.82 -41.31 -27.20
CA ARG A 211 5.93 -42.69 -26.69
C ARG A 211 4.86 -43.61 -27.24
N ASN A 212 3.76 -43.06 -27.74
CA ASN A 212 2.64 -43.81 -28.27
C ASN A 212 2.88 -44.12 -29.76
N GLU A 213 3.00 -45.39 -30.12
CA GLU A 213 3.19 -45.83 -31.52
C GLU A 213 2.06 -45.40 -32.45
N LEU A 214 0.84 -45.22 -31.93
CA LEU A 214 -0.29 -44.74 -32.72
C LEU A 214 -0.15 -43.25 -33.11
N GLU A 215 0.65 -42.51 -32.34
CA GLU A 215 0.87 -41.07 -32.52
C GLU A 215 2.19 -40.78 -33.24
N SER A 216 3.04 -41.79 -33.48
CA SER A 216 4.33 -41.60 -34.15
C SER A 216 4.18 -41.15 -35.62
N GLY A 217 2.99 -41.29 -36.20
CA GLY A 217 2.66 -40.73 -37.53
C GLY A 217 2.20 -39.27 -37.51
N MET A 218 2.02 -38.67 -36.33
CA MET A 218 1.57 -37.28 -36.22
C MET A 218 2.68 -36.31 -36.61
N HIS A 219 2.30 -35.25 -37.32
CA HIS A 219 3.18 -34.17 -37.71
C HIS A 219 3.14 -33.06 -36.67
N CYS A 220 4.30 -32.50 -36.34
CA CYS A 220 4.37 -31.28 -35.55
C CYS A 220 3.73 -30.12 -36.33
N ALA A 221 2.74 -29.46 -35.72
CA ALA A 221 1.98 -28.35 -36.32
C ALA A 221 2.81 -27.08 -36.57
N PHE A 222 4.09 -27.05 -36.13
CA PHE A 222 4.98 -25.92 -36.33
C PHE A 222 6.15 -26.24 -37.28
N CYS A 223 6.87 -27.35 -37.05
CA CYS A 223 8.04 -27.69 -37.88
C CYS A 223 7.81 -28.82 -38.88
N ASN A 224 6.60 -29.40 -38.95
CA ASN A 224 6.20 -30.50 -39.83
C ASN A 224 7.01 -31.81 -39.72
N LYS A 225 7.88 -31.96 -38.71
CA LYS A 225 8.54 -33.23 -38.43
C LYS A 225 7.52 -34.26 -37.95
N ILE A 226 7.68 -35.51 -38.40
CA ILE A 226 6.79 -36.63 -38.08
C ILE A 226 7.38 -37.43 -36.92
N GLY A 227 6.58 -37.76 -35.91
CA GLY A 227 6.94 -38.76 -34.90
C GLY A 227 8.01 -38.36 -33.87
N ASP A 228 8.74 -37.26 -34.10
CA ASP A 228 9.82 -36.82 -33.22
C ASP A 228 9.29 -36.24 -31.89
N HIS A 229 8.25 -35.41 -31.96
CA HIS A 229 7.71 -34.68 -30.81
C HIS A 229 6.28 -34.17 -31.04
N TYR A 230 5.56 -33.92 -29.95
CA TYR A 230 4.27 -33.22 -29.99
C TYR A 230 4.44 -31.75 -30.34
N SER A 231 3.44 -31.17 -31.02
CA SER A 231 3.43 -29.75 -31.41
C SER A 231 3.70 -28.82 -30.23
N ASP A 232 3.09 -29.10 -29.07
CA ASP A 232 3.27 -28.31 -27.84
C ASP A 232 4.73 -28.26 -27.35
N SER A 233 5.55 -29.21 -27.80
CA SER A 233 6.94 -29.42 -27.39
C SER A 233 7.94 -29.14 -28.52
N CYS A 234 7.54 -28.38 -29.56
CA CYS A 234 8.41 -28.04 -30.69
C CYS A 234 9.64 -27.23 -30.28
N ALA A 235 10.83 -27.82 -30.42
CA ALA A 235 12.11 -27.16 -30.13
C ALA A 235 12.51 -26.10 -31.18
N THR A 236 11.98 -26.18 -32.41
CA THR A 236 12.18 -25.15 -33.44
C THR A 236 11.45 -23.85 -33.09
N HIS A 237 10.31 -23.97 -32.40
CA HIS A 237 9.46 -22.84 -32.00
C HIS A 237 9.09 -22.97 -30.51
N PRO A 238 10.06 -22.75 -29.61
CA PRO A 238 9.88 -22.95 -28.17
C PRO A 238 9.03 -21.84 -27.52
N SER A 239 8.99 -20.66 -28.14
CA SER A 239 8.23 -19.51 -27.65
C SER A 239 6.73 -19.71 -27.93
N VAL A 240 5.94 -19.78 -26.85
CA VAL A 240 4.47 -19.79 -26.94
C VAL A 240 3.94 -18.50 -27.59
N LYS A 241 4.65 -17.37 -27.42
CA LYS A 241 4.27 -16.08 -27.99
C LYS A 241 4.38 -16.05 -29.52
N ASP A 242 5.28 -16.83 -30.10
CA ASP A 242 5.57 -16.78 -31.55
C ASP A 242 4.68 -17.75 -32.35
N ARG A 243 4.17 -18.80 -31.70
CA ARG A 243 3.33 -19.84 -32.31
C ARG A 243 2.07 -19.31 -33.01
N PRO A 244 1.31 -18.34 -32.44
CA PRO A 244 0.15 -17.75 -33.12
C PRO A 244 0.50 -16.98 -34.39
N TYR A 245 1.74 -16.49 -34.53
CA TYR A 245 2.19 -15.81 -35.75
C TYR A 245 2.45 -16.82 -36.86
N ILE A 246 3.11 -17.93 -36.55
CA ILE A 246 3.42 -19.01 -37.50
C ILE A 246 2.14 -19.63 -38.05
N VAL A 247 1.17 -19.94 -37.18
CA VAL A 247 -0.13 -20.49 -37.58
C VAL A 247 -0.85 -19.54 -38.55
N ARG A 248 -0.83 -18.23 -38.28
CA ARG A 248 -1.42 -17.22 -39.16
C ARG A 248 -0.66 -17.09 -40.49
N GLN A 249 0.67 -17.02 -40.44
CA GLN A 249 1.51 -16.84 -41.62
C GLN A 249 1.37 -18.01 -42.60
N GLU A 250 1.26 -19.23 -42.08
CA GLU A 250 1.14 -20.45 -42.88
C GLU A 250 -0.32 -20.85 -43.16
N SER A 251 -1.29 -20.01 -42.81
CA SER A 251 -2.74 -20.25 -43.00
C SER A 251 -3.21 -21.60 -42.42
N ARG A 252 -2.66 -21.98 -41.26
CA ARG A 252 -3.05 -23.19 -40.53
C ARG A 252 -4.29 -22.92 -39.68
N CYS A 253 -5.07 -23.97 -39.38
CA CYS A 253 -6.26 -23.87 -38.54
C CYS A 253 -5.87 -23.48 -37.10
N HIS A 254 -6.58 -22.50 -36.52
CA HIS A 254 -6.36 -22.03 -35.15
C HIS A 254 -6.70 -23.09 -34.08
N MET A 255 -7.53 -24.09 -34.43
CA MET A 255 -7.86 -25.21 -33.55
C MET A 255 -6.82 -26.34 -33.56
N CYS A 256 -5.81 -26.29 -34.43
CA CYS A 256 -4.72 -27.27 -34.46
C CYS A 256 -3.55 -26.91 -33.52
N LEU A 257 -3.78 -25.98 -32.58
CA LEU A 257 -2.83 -25.51 -31.55
C LEU A 257 -2.91 -26.35 -30.28
#